data_AF-A0ABC8U3B0-F1
#
_entry.id   AF-A0ABC8U3B0-F1
#
_cell.length_a   1.000
_cell.length_b   1.000
_cell.length_c   1.000
_cell.angle_alpha   90.00
_cell.angle_beta   90.00
_cell.angle_gamma   90.00
#
_symmetry.space_group_name_H-M   'P 1'
#
loop_
_entity.id
_entity.type
_entity.pdbx_description
1 polymer ?
#
loop_
_entity_poly.entity_id
_entity_poly.type
_entity_poly.pdbx_seq_one_letter_code
_entity_poly.pdbx_strand_id
1 'polypeptide(L)'
;MVVLIIFHQHVCRSDIDFQEFCLQVLLECVSKDRPALLQVYLSLYTTIGYMADEITSDISFLGDSLFLSSLKLALAYNEALLNGRILTSRGSIVLAIFLGSLRKRVEEILNCFAGLENHFSNYLKSGRWPSEISDEGKPSTLLSWYLQWYSIPTPTVIKTALEKIKPIRTTTSVPLLRLLLPGTHISAIDEINKLFLSSEVNG
;
A
#
# COMPACT_ATOMS: atom_id res chain seq x y z
N MET A 1 21.72 -21.87 -14.66
CA MET A 1 22.58 -22.11 -13.48
C MET A 1 23.35 -20.88 -12.99
N VAL A 2 23.82 -19.99 -13.88
CA VAL A 2 24.58 -18.79 -13.48
C VAL A 2 23.71 -17.74 -12.74
N VAL A 3 22.43 -17.63 -13.07
CA VAL A 3 21.47 -16.73 -12.38
C VAL A 3 21.23 -17.12 -10.91
N LEU A 4 21.35 -18.42 -10.56
CA LEU A 4 21.16 -18.93 -9.20
C LEU A 4 22.34 -18.61 -8.27
N ILE A 5 23.55 -18.45 -8.81
CA ILE A 5 24.75 -18.16 -8.01
C ILE A 5 24.86 -16.66 -7.73
N ILE A 6 24.45 -15.81 -8.68
CA ILE A 6 24.44 -14.34 -8.51
C ILE A 6 23.37 -13.93 -7.49
N PHE A 7 22.22 -14.62 -7.42
CA PHE A 7 21.17 -14.35 -6.45
C PHE A 7 21.56 -14.65 -4.99
N HIS A 8 22.43 -15.66 -4.80
CA HIS A 8 22.92 -16.05 -3.48
C HIS A 8 24.01 -15.10 -2.94
N GLN A 9 24.69 -14.34 -3.80
CA GLN A 9 25.93 -13.66 -3.42
C GLN A 9 25.79 -12.15 -3.18
N HIS A 10 24.61 -11.55 -3.42
CA HIS A 10 24.44 -10.09 -3.34
C HIS A 10 23.48 -9.57 -2.25
N VAL A 11 22.82 -10.43 -1.48
CA VAL A 11 21.85 -10.01 -0.44
C VAL A 11 22.23 -10.65 0.90
N CYS A 12 23.20 -10.07 1.60
CA CYS A 12 23.65 -10.55 2.91
C CYS A 12 23.48 -9.47 3.98
N ARG A 13 22.33 -9.49 4.66
CA ARG A 13 22.28 -9.70 6.11
C ARG A 13 20.88 -10.10 6.57
N SER A 14 20.74 -11.39 6.89
CA SER A 14 19.73 -11.98 7.78
C SER A 14 18.25 -11.75 7.42
N ASP A 15 17.69 -12.60 6.57
CA ASP A 15 16.25 -12.83 6.60
C ASP A 15 15.96 -14.28 6.21
N ILE A 16 15.89 -15.16 7.21
CA ILE A 16 15.51 -16.59 7.03
C ILE A 16 14.20 -16.67 6.24
N ASP A 17 13.32 -15.70 6.46
CA ASP A 17 12.04 -15.56 5.77
C ASP A 17 12.21 -15.26 4.28
N PHE A 18 13.25 -14.53 3.88
CA PHE A 18 13.52 -14.27 2.45
C PHE A 18 14.08 -15.50 1.73
N GLN A 19 14.95 -16.27 2.39
CA GLN A 19 15.48 -17.50 1.81
C GLN A 19 14.35 -18.53 1.62
N GLU A 20 13.53 -18.72 2.64
CA GLU A 20 12.35 -19.59 2.58
C GLU A 20 11.38 -19.12 1.50
N PHE A 21 11.15 -17.81 1.41
CA PHE A 21 10.37 -17.19 0.34
C PHE A 21 10.93 -17.50 -1.06
N CYS A 22 12.24 -17.30 -1.28
CA CYS A 22 12.89 -17.57 -2.56
C CYS A 22 12.73 -19.04 -2.96
N LEU A 23 12.83 -19.96 -2.00
CA LEU A 23 12.62 -21.39 -2.22
C LEU A 23 11.17 -21.69 -2.59
N GLN A 24 10.19 -21.11 -1.90
CA GLN A 24 8.77 -21.27 -2.21
C GLN A 24 8.41 -20.76 -3.61
N VAL A 25 8.93 -19.59 -4.00
CA VAL A 25 8.73 -19.03 -5.35
C VAL A 25 9.40 -19.89 -6.42
N LEU A 26 10.62 -20.35 -6.16
CA LEU A 26 11.34 -21.21 -7.09
C LEU A 26 10.57 -22.53 -7.30
N LEU A 27 10.13 -23.15 -6.21
CA LEU A 27 9.34 -24.38 -6.25
C LEU A 27 8.04 -24.18 -7.03
N GLU A 28 7.30 -23.10 -6.78
CA GLU A 28 6.07 -22.74 -7.49
C GLU A 28 6.32 -22.55 -9.00
N CYS A 29 7.35 -21.78 -9.36
CA CYS A 29 7.66 -21.48 -10.76
C CYS A 29 8.10 -22.72 -11.56
N VAL A 30 8.90 -23.59 -10.94
CA VAL A 30 9.35 -24.85 -11.55
C VAL A 30 8.19 -25.84 -11.63
N SER A 31 7.42 -26.02 -10.55
CA SER A 31 6.33 -27.01 -10.50
C SER A 31 5.18 -26.69 -11.46
N LYS A 32 4.95 -25.41 -11.78
CA LYS A 32 3.87 -24.96 -12.66
C LYS A 32 4.32 -24.62 -14.09
N ASP A 33 5.60 -24.84 -14.41
CA ASP A 33 6.23 -24.48 -15.69
C ASP A 33 6.00 -23.00 -16.06
N ARG A 34 6.25 -22.12 -15.07
CA ARG A 34 6.10 -20.65 -15.21
C ARG A 34 7.39 -19.91 -14.82
N PRO A 35 8.55 -20.20 -15.43
CA PRO A 35 9.82 -19.58 -15.06
C PRO A 35 9.81 -18.05 -15.21
N ALA A 36 9.00 -17.50 -16.12
CA ALA A 36 8.84 -16.06 -16.30
C ALA A 36 8.22 -15.34 -15.07
N LEU A 37 7.45 -16.05 -14.24
CA LEU A 37 6.88 -15.44 -13.03
C LEU A 37 7.92 -15.16 -11.96
N LEU A 38 9.05 -15.88 -11.96
CA LEU A 38 10.12 -15.66 -11.00
C LEU A 38 10.57 -14.18 -10.99
N GLN A 39 10.69 -13.58 -12.18
CA GLN A 39 11.02 -12.16 -12.31
C GLN A 39 9.96 -11.25 -11.66
N VAL A 40 8.67 -11.60 -11.78
CA VAL A 40 7.58 -10.84 -11.17
C VAL A 40 7.65 -10.92 -9.65
N TYR A 41 7.82 -12.11 -9.07
CA TYR A 41 7.96 -12.28 -7.62
C TYR A 41 9.14 -11.50 -7.06
N LEU A 42 10.31 -11.61 -7.70
CA LEU A 42 11.52 -10.92 -7.27
C LEU A 42 11.39 -9.40 -7.40
N SER A 43 10.85 -8.92 -8.53
CA SER A 43 10.60 -7.49 -8.71
C SER A 43 9.64 -6.95 -7.65
N LEU A 44 8.60 -7.70 -7.28
CA LEU A 44 7.67 -7.29 -6.24
C LEU A 44 8.34 -7.23 -4.87
N TYR A 45 9.10 -8.25 -4.50
CA TYR A 45 9.81 -8.27 -3.23
C TYR A 45 10.86 -7.15 -3.14
N THR A 46 11.69 -7.00 -4.16
CA THR A 46 12.76 -5.99 -4.21
C THR A 46 12.19 -4.58 -4.14
N THR A 47 11.04 -4.32 -4.79
CA THR A 47 10.43 -2.98 -4.72
C THR A 47 9.94 -2.64 -3.32
N ILE A 48 9.40 -3.60 -2.57
CA ILE A 48 9.04 -3.39 -1.16
C ILE A 48 10.29 -3.21 -0.30
N GLY A 49 11.38 -3.91 -0.61
CA GLY A 49 12.69 -3.67 -0.03
C GLY A 49 13.12 -2.21 -0.22
N TYR A 50 13.05 -1.70 -1.45
CA TYR A 50 13.34 -0.29 -1.75
C TYR A 50 12.42 0.68 -1.00
N MET A 51 11.13 0.37 -0.85
CA MET A 51 10.23 1.21 -0.05
C MET A 51 10.67 1.29 1.42
N ALA A 52 11.17 0.19 1.99
CA ALA A 52 11.68 0.18 3.37
C ALA A 52 13.01 0.91 3.49
N ASP A 53 13.89 0.75 2.50
CA ASP A 53 15.19 1.44 2.45
C ASP A 53 14.99 2.96 2.30
N GLU A 54 14.01 3.42 1.52
CA GLU A 54 13.67 4.84 1.35
C GLU A 54 13.32 5.54 2.67
N ILE A 55 12.70 4.80 3.60
CA ILE A 55 12.31 5.33 4.91
C ILE A 55 13.50 5.37 5.87
N THR A 56 14.44 4.43 5.72
CA THR A 56 15.53 4.22 6.67
C THR A 56 16.85 4.86 6.24
N SER A 57 16.98 5.21 4.97
CA SER A 57 18.18 5.78 4.38
C SER A 57 18.04 7.28 4.10
N ASP A 58 19.16 8.01 4.11
CA ASP A 58 19.24 9.40 3.66
C ASP A 58 19.28 9.53 2.14
N ILE A 59 19.32 8.41 1.42
CA ILE A 59 19.31 8.39 -0.03
C ILE A 59 17.86 8.27 -0.51
N SER A 60 17.34 9.33 -1.11
CA SER A 60 16.03 9.30 -1.76
C SER A 60 16.14 8.61 -3.13
N PHE A 61 15.63 7.39 -3.23
CA PHE A 61 15.39 6.70 -4.48
C PHE A 61 13.97 7.07 -4.97
N LEU A 62 13.91 7.80 -6.08
CA LEU A 62 12.66 8.19 -6.71
C LEU A 62 11.94 6.94 -7.26
N GLY A 63 11.21 6.26 -6.38
CA GLY A 63 10.42 5.09 -6.71
C GLY A 63 9.12 5.50 -7.37
N ASP A 64 8.93 5.07 -8.61
CA ASP A 64 7.67 5.20 -9.32
C ASP A 64 6.54 4.52 -8.51
N SER A 65 5.53 5.31 -8.12
CA SER A 65 4.39 4.83 -7.34
C SER A 65 3.50 3.86 -8.11
N LEU A 66 3.74 3.66 -9.42
CA LEU A 66 3.11 2.62 -10.24
C LEU A 66 3.20 1.21 -9.62
N PHE A 67 4.23 0.94 -8.82
CA PHE A 67 4.35 -0.33 -8.11
C PHE A 67 3.16 -0.62 -7.19
N LEU A 68 2.74 0.37 -6.39
CA LEU A 68 1.62 0.21 -5.45
C LEU A 68 0.32 -0.10 -6.19
N SER A 69 0.10 0.56 -7.34
CA SER A 69 -1.04 0.25 -8.21
C SER A 69 -0.98 -1.18 -8.75
N SER A 70 0.20 -1.62 -9.18
CA SER A 70 0.41 -2.97 -9.71
C SER A 70 0.18 -4.05 -8.65
N LEU A 71 0.69 -3.83 -7.43
CA LEU A 71 0.47 -4.71 -6.29
C LEU A 71 -1.01 -4.77 -5.88
N LYS A 72 -1.69 -3.61 -5.81
CA LYS A 72 -3.14 -3.56 -5.54
C LYS A 72 -3.96 -4.28 -6.59
N LEU A 73 -3.59 -4.18 -7.86
CA LEU A 73 -4.23 -4.92 -8.93
C LEU A 73 -4.02 -6.44 -8.76
N ALA A 74 -2.80 -6.88 -8.44
CA ALA A 74 -2.51 -8.28 -8.18
C ALA A 74 -3.31 -8.83 -6.98
N LEU A 75 -3.43 -8.05 -5.90
CA LEU A 75 -4.25 -8.36 -4.73
C LEU A 75 -5.74 -8.47 -5.11
N ALA A 76 -6.28 -7.48 -5.82
CA ALA A 76 -7.68 -7.47 -6.24
C ALA A 76 -8.02 -8.64 -7.18
N TYR A 77 -7.11 -8.98 -8.11
CA TYR A 77 -7.23 -10.15 -8.96
C TYR A 77 -7.29 -11.44 -8.14
N ASN A 78 -6.37 -11.59 -7.18
CA ASN A 78 -6.31 -12.78 -6.34
C ASN A 78 -7.55 -12.92 -5.43
N GLU A 79 -8.02 -11.81 -4.85
CA GLU A 79 -9.25 -11.78 -4.06
C GLU A 79 -10.48 -12.13 -4.90
N ALA A 80 -10.59 -11.58 -6.11
CA ALA A 80 -11.69 -11.90 -7.02
C ALA A 80 -11.67 -13.38 -7.45
N LEU A 81 -10.50 -13.96 -7.62
CA LEU A 81 -10.32 -15.39 -7.89
C LEU A 81 -10.76 -16.25 -6.70
N LEU A 82 -10.30 -15.95 -5.49
CA LEU A 82 -10.65 -16.69 -4.27
C LEU A 82 -12.15 -16.62 -3.97
N ASN A 83 -12.77 -15.47 -4.24
CA ASN A 83 -14.21 -15.26 -4.08
C ASN A 83 -15.05 -15.86 -5.22
N GLY A 84 -14.44 -16.60 -6.16
CA GLY A 84 -15.15 -17.22 -7.28
C GLY A 84 -15.72 -16.25 -8.31
N ARG A 85 -15.36 -14.96 -8.25
CA ARG A 85 -15.80 -13.94 -9.23
C ARG A 85 -15.04 -14.07 -10.55
N ILE A 86 -13.83 -14.61 -10.51
CA ILE A 86 -13.04 -14.97 -11.69
C ILE A 86 -12.94 -16.50 -11.73
N LEU A 87 -13.44 -17.10 -12.82
CA LEU A 87 -13.30 -18.52 -13.07
C LEU A 87 -12.10 -18.74 -14.00
N THR A 88 -11.05 -19.40 -13.50
CA THR A 88 -9.92 -19.82 -14.32
C THR A 88 -9.58 -21.27 -14.02
N SER A 89 -9.40 -22.06 -15.08
CA SER A 89 -8.94 -23.45 -14.99
C SER A 89 -7.47 -23.57 -14.60
N ARG A 90 -6.71 -22.45 -14.62
CA ARG A 90 -5.26 -22.41 -14.38
C ARG A 90 -4.87 -21.98 -12.96
N GLY A 91 -5.84 -21.80 -12.07
CA GLY A 91 -5.62 -21.30 -10.71
C GLY A 91 -5.05 -19.88 -10.66
N SER A 92 -4.50 -19.48 -9.51
CA SER A 92 -3.90 -18.15 -9.37
C SER A 92 -2.64 -17.98 -10.24
N ILE A 93 -2.41 -16.75 -10.69
CA ILE A 93 -1.18 -16.36 -11.41
C ILE A 93 -0.04 -16.22 -10.39
N VAL A 94 -0.28 -15.52 -9.29
CA VAL A 94 0.67 -15.29 -8.19
C VAL A 94 0.15 -15.95 -6.91
N LEU A 95 1.04 -16.50 -6.08
CA LEU A 95 0.69 -17.19 -4.85
C LEU A 95 -0.01 -16.22 -3.88
N ALA A 96 -1.19 -16.61 -3.40
CA ALA A 96 -2.01 -15.77 -2.51
C ALA A 96 -1.26 -15.44 -1.21
N ILE A 97 -0.56 -16.42 -0.64
CA ILE A 97 0.23 -16.25 0.59
C ILE A 97 1.31 -15.19 0.38
N PHE A 98 2.01 -15.23 -0.76
CA PHE A 98 3.02 -14.23 -1.08
C PHE A 98 2.43 -12.83 -1.17
N LEU A 99 1.34 -12.65 -1.91
CA LEU A 99 0.67 -11.36 -2.01
C LEU A 99 0.19 -10.86 -0.64
N GLY A 100 -0.29 -11.76 0.21
CA GLY A 100 -0.65 -11.46 1.60
C GLY A 100 0.53 -10.94 2.42
N SER A 101 1.70 -11.58 2.31
CA SER A 101 2.93 -11.13 2.98
C SER A 101 3.40 -9.77 2.48
N LEU A 102 3.36 -9.54 1.16
CA LEU A 102 3.67 -8.22 0.57
C LEU A 102 2.73 -7.13 1.06
N ARG A 103 1.42 -7.41 1.10
CA ARG A 103 0.41 -6.50 1.62
C ARG A 103 0.74 -6.09 3.06
N LYS A 104 0.99 -7.07 3.92
CA LYS A 104 1.33 -6.83 5.33
C LYS A 104 2.58 -5.97 5.46
N ARG A 105 3.61 -6.25 4.65
CA ARG A 105 4.86 -5.48 4.67
C ARG A 105 4.65 -4.03 4.25
N VAL A 106 3.84 -3.76 3.23
CA VAL A 106 3.48 -2.38 2.85
C VAL A 106 2.74 -1.68 3.99
N GLU A 107 1.77 -2.35 4.61
CA GLU A 107 1.02 -1.79 5.75
C GLU A 107 1.94 -1.49 6.94
N GLU A 108 2.90 -2.37 7.25
CA GLU A 108 3.93 -2.15 8.28
C GLU A 108 4.79 -0.91 7.96
N ILE A 109 5.31 -0.82 6.73
CA ILE A 109 6.12 0.32 6.24
C ILE A 109 5.35 1.63 6.41
N LEU A 110 4.07 1.68 6.02
CA LEU A 110 3.24 2.88 6.15
C LEU A 110 2.93 3.23 7.61
N ASN A 111 2.79 2.23 8.48
CA ASN A 111 2.49 2.43 9.90
C ASN A 111 3.73 2.81 10.73
N CYS A 112 4.94 2.51 10.26
CA CYS A 112 6.19 2.87 10.96
C CYS A 112 6.52 4.37 10.87
N PHE A 113 5.86 5.13 10.00
CA PHE A 113 6.21 6.53 9.78
C PHE A 113 5.62 7.46 10.84
N ALA A 114 6.48 8.00 11.70
CA ALA A 114 6.11 8.99 12.70
C ALA A 114 5.62 10.28 12.02
N GLY A 115 4.46 10.79 12.46
CA GLY A 115 3.91 12.05 11.95
C GLY A 115 3.09 11.94 10.67
N LEU A 116 2.89 10.74 10.10
CA LEU A 116 2.00 10.54 8.94
C LEU A 116 0.60 11.10 9.18
N GLU A 117 0.05 10.88 10.37
CA GLU A 117 -1.27 11.38 10.78
C GLU A 117 -1.36 12.90 10.68
N ASN A 118 -0.31 13.62 11.08
CA ASN A 118 -0.26 15.08 11.02
C ASN A 118 -0.18 15.57 9.57
N HIS A 119 0.69 14.96 8.75
CA HIS A 119 0.80 15.28 7.33
C HIS A 119 -0.52 14.99 6.60
N PHE A 120 -1.16 13.87 6.90
CA PHE A 120 -2.46 13.49 6.35
C PHE A 120 -3.57 14.47 6.77
N SER A 121 -3.65 14.82 8.06
CA SER A 121 -4.61 15.81 8.58
C SER A 121 -4.44 17.17 7.92
N ASN A 122 -3.20 17.64 7.79
CA ASN A 122 -2.88 18.91 7.13
C ASN A 122 -3.23 18.89 5.65
N TYR A 123 -2.94 17.78 4.95
CA TYR A 123 -3.29 17.59 3.54
C TYR A 123 -4.80 17.61 3.34
N LEU A 124 -5.58 16.91 4.17
CA LEU A 124 -7.03 16.91 4.07
C LEU A 124 -7.66 18.28 4.35
N LYS A 125 -7.10 19.05 5.29
CA LYS A 125 -7.62 20.38 5.66
C LYS A 125 -7.25 21.45 4.63
N SER A 126 -6.00 21.48 4.21
CA SER A 126 -5.43 22.58 3.42
C SER A 126 -5.28 22.27 1.93
N GLY A 127 -5.33 20.98 1.56
CA GLY A 127 -4.98 20.51 0.21
C GLY A 127 -3.50 20.64 -0.14
N ARG A 128 -2.64 20.99 0.82
CA ARG A 128 -1.21 21.20 0.60
C ARG A 128 -0.42 19.94 0.93
N TRP A 129 0.54 19.64 0.07
CA TRP A 129 1.56 18.64 0.35
C TRP A 129 2.51 19.13 1.46
N PRO A 130 3.14 18.22 2.22
CA PRO A 130 4.23 18.56 3.13
C PRO A 130 5.29 19.40 2.40
N SER A 131 5.68 20.54 2.96
CA SER A 131 6.63 21.45 2.30
C SER A 131 8.03 20.85 2.25
N GLU A 132 8.66 20.90 1.09
CA GLU A 132 10.04 20.43 0.81
C GLU A 132 11.14 21.25 1.52
N ILE A 133 10.78 22.19 2.41
CA ILE A 133 11.67 23.27 2.89
C ILE A 133 12.46 22.86 4.16
N SER A 134 12.15 21.72 4.78
CA SER A 134 12.99 21.12 5.83
C SER A 134 13.20 19.63 5.53
N ASP A 135 14.46 19.18 5.54
CA ASP A 135 14.92 17.79 5.35
C ASP A 135 13.96 16.86 4.59
N GLU A 136 14.12 16.95 3.25
CA GLU A 136 13.94 15.89 2.24
C GLU A 136 12.50 15.46 1.89
N GLY A 137 12.22 15.26 0.59
CA GLY A 137 10.89 14.94 0.02
C GLY A 137 10.22 13.63 0.51
N LYS A 138 10.78 12.96 1.52
CA LYS A 138 10.29 11.72 2.13
C LYS A 138 8.85 11.84 2.66
N PRO A 139 8.43 12.89 3.40
CA PRO A 139 7.06 12.99 3.89
C PRO A 139 6.03 13.09 2.76
N SER A 140 6.39 13.73 1.64
CA SER A 140 5.52 13.85 0.46
C SER A 140 5.40 12.51 -0.28
N THR A 141 6.50 11.80 -0.47
CA THR A 141 6.51 10.45 -1.06
C THR A 141 5.67 9.49 -0.21
N LEU A 142 5.86 9.49 1.11
CA LEU A 142 5.14 8.60 2.02
C LEU A 142 3.64 8.92 2.09
N LEU A 143 3.29 10.20 2.14
CA LEU A 143 1.90 10.62 2.04
C LEU A 143 1.29 10.16 0.71
N SER A 144 2.02 10.26 -0.40
CA SER A 144 1.56 9.80 -1.71
C SER A 144 1.28 8.29 -1.71
N TRP A 145 2.18 7.50 -1.12
CA TRP A 145 2.01 6.05 -0.98
C TRP A 145 0.82 5.69 -0.11
N TYR A 146 0.64 6.37 1.02
CA TYR A 146 -0.50 6.18 1.91
C TYR A 146 -1.83 6.48 1.22
N LEU A 147 -1.93 7.63 0.55
CA LEU A 147 -3.12 8.03 -0.20
C LEU A 147 -3.45 7.01 -1.29
N GLN A 148 -2.45 6.56 -2.05
CA GLN A 148 -2.63 5.58 -3.11
C GLN A 148 -2.99 4.19 -2.57
N TRP A 149 -2.33 3.74 -1.50
CA TRP A 149 -2.55 2.42 -0.90
C TRP A 149 -3.97 2.29 -0.37
N TYR A 150 -4.46 3.29 0.35
CA TYR A 150 -5.81 3.31 0.90
C TYR A 150 -6.89 3.87 -0.04
N SER A 151 -6.53 4.16 -1.30
CA SER A 151 -7.42 4.73 -2.33
C SER A 151 -8.11 6.02 -1.88
N ILE A 152 -7.39 6.89 -1.17
CA ILE A 152 -7.94 8.11 -0.60
C ILE A 152 -8.15 9.14 -1.73
N PRO A 153 -9.38 9.64 -1.93
CA PRO A 153 -9.66 10.61 -2.97
C PRO A 153 -9.13 12.00 -2.61
N THR A 154 -9.23 12.92 -3.55
CA THR A 154 -8.76 14.30 -3.36
C THR A 154 -9.49 15.00 -2.20
N PRO A 155 -8.84 15.97 -1.52
CA PRO A 155 -9.45 16.72 -0.42
C PRO A 155 -10.79 17.37 -0.80
N THR A 156 -10.96 17.79 -2.05
CA THR A 156 -12.21 18.38 -2.56
C THR A 156 -13.37 17.39 -2.58
N VAL A 157 -13.11 16.14 -3.01
CA VAL A 157 -14.10 15.06 -3.00
C VAL A 157 -14.49 14.69 -1.57
N ILE A 158 -13.49 14.59 -0.68
CA ILE A 158 -13.73 14.30 0.75
C ILE A 158 -14.56 15.42 1.38
N LYS A 159 -14.19 16.70 1.18
CA LYS A 159 -14.95 17.84 1.68
C LYS A 159 -16.39 17.85 1.19
N THR A 160 -16.60 17.52 -0.09
CA THR A 160 -17.95 17.41 -0.67
C THR A 160 -18.75 16.29 -0.02
N ALA A 161 -18.12 15.14 0.26
CA ALA A 161 -18.76 14.04 0.96
C ALA A 161 -19.15 14.44 2.39
N LEU A 162 -18.25 15.13 3.11
CA LEU A 162 -18.49 15.63 4.47
C LEU A 162 -19.65 16.62 4.55
N GLU A 163 -19.72 17.58 3.62
CA GLU A 163 -20.85 18.54 3.58
C GLU A 163 -22.20 17.85 3.32
N LYS A 164 -22.22 16.77 2.54
CA LYS A 164 -23.46 15.99 2.29
C LYS A 164 -23.99 15.28 3.54
N ILE A 165 -23.10 14.84 4.43
CA ILE A 165 -23.49 14.08 5.63
C ILE A 165 -23.62 14.95 6.88
N LYS A 166 -23.10 16.19 6.84
CA LYS A 166 -23.23 17.20 7.88
C LYS A 166 -24.64 17.33 8.48
N PRO A 167 -25.74 17.37 7.69
CA PRO A 167 -27.09 17.47 8.25
C PRO A 167 -27.59 16.18 8.95
N ILE A 168 -26.99 15.02 8.69
CA ILE A 168 -27.44 13.70 9.20
C ILE A 168 -26.46 13.19 10.28
N ARG A 169 -25.64 14.08 10.84
CA ARG A 169 -24.50 13.73 11.69
C ARG A 169 -24.94 12.94 12.94
N THR A 170 -24.45 11.71 13.04
CA THR A 170 -24.53 10.87 14.24
C THR A 170 -23.12 10.69 14.82
N THR A 171 -23.01 10.02 15.98
CA THR A 171 -21.73 9.69 16.63
C THR A 171 -20.76 8.90 15.74
N THR A 172 -21.25 8.22 14.70
CA THR A 172 -20.40 7.57 13.69
C THR A 172 -20.97 7.79 12.29
N SER A 173 -20.25 8.53 11.44
CA SER A 173 -20.64 8.73 10.03
C SER A 173 -19.95 7.76 9.07
N VAL A 174 -19.23 6.76 9.61
CA VAL A 174 -18.46 5.76 8.85
C VAL A 174 -19.30 5.06 7.77
N PRO A 175 -20.53 4.57 8.02
CA PRO A 175 -21.32 3.93 6.98
C PRO A 175 -21.68 4.90 5.83
N LEU A 176 -21.99 6.16 6.15
CA LEU A 176 -22.33 7.18 5.15
C LEU A 176 -21.10 7.58 4.34
N LEU A 177 -19.95 7.72 4.98
CA LEU A 177 -18.68 7.97 4.31
C LEU A 177 -18.32 6.82 3.37
N ARG A 178 -18.53 5.57 3.77
CA ARG A 178 -18.32 4.41 2.91
C ARG A 178 -19.22 4.39 1.69
N LEU A 179 -20.45 4.87 1.82
CA LEU A 179 -21.37 5.03 0.69
C LEU A 179 -20.89 6.11 -0.29
N LEU A 180 -20.36 7.22 0.22
CA LEU A 180 -19.90 8.35 -0.60
C LEU A 180 -18.49 8.16 -1.17
N LEU A 181 -17.66 7.33 -0.53
CA LEU A 181 -16.27 7.06 -0.88
C LEU A 181 -16.04 5.54 -1.05
N PRO A 182 -16.74 4.87 -1.98
CA PRO A 182 -16.77 3.41 -2.06
C PRO A 182 -15.43 2.75 -2.40
N GLY A 183 -14.50 3.49 -3.01
CA GLY A 183 -13.16 3.01 -3.33
C GLY A 183 -12.17 3.11 -2.17
N THR A 184 -12.47 3.89 -1.13
CA THR A 184 -11.57 4.17 -0.01
C THR A 184 -11.59 3.01 0.99
N HIS A 185 -10.41 2.61 1.45
CA HIS A 185 -10.28 1.55 2.45
C HIS A 185 -10.92 1.95 3.80
N ILE A 186 -11.46 0.97 4.52
CA ILE A 186 -12.19 1.21 5.78
C ILE A 186 -11.33 1.94 6.82
N SER A 187 -10.07 1.56 6.96
CA SER A 187 -9.13 2.22 7.90
C SER A 187 -8.97 3.72 7.61
N ALA A 188 -8.92 4.11 6.33
CA ALA A 188 -8.83 5.53 5.97
C ALA A 188 -10.17 6.26 6.15
N ILE A 189 -11.30 5.59 5.95
CA ILE A 189 -12.62 6.14 6.28
C ILE A 189 -12.71 6.45 7.77
N ASP A 190 -12.23 5.55 8.62
CA ASP A 190 -12.22 5.76 10.07
C ASP A 190 -11.38 6.98 10.46
N GLU A 191 -10.20 7.15 9.86
CA GLU A 191 -9.36 8.34 10.08
C GLU A 191 -10.02 9.64 9.59
N ILE A 192 -10.63 9.63 8.41
CA ILE A 192 -11.41 10.79 7.90
C ILE A 192 -12.55 11.13 8.88
N ASN A 193 -13.26 10.12 9.39
CA ASN A 193 -14.34 10.32 10.36
C ASN A 193 -13.82 10.93 11.67
N LYS A 194 -12.69 10.45 12.21
CA LYS A 194 -12.06 11.03 13.41
C LYS A 194 -11.68 12.50 13.20
N LEU A 195 -11.11 12.83 12.04
CA LEU A 195 -10.75 14.20 11.69
C LEU A 195 -11.97 15.12 11.56
N PHE A 196 -13.05 14.62 10.96
CA PHE A 196 -14.32 15.36 10.86
C PHE A 196 -14.99 15.60 12.22
N LEU A 197 -14.90 14.63 13.13
CA LEU A 197 -15.41 14.78 14.49
C LEU A 197 -14.59 15.78 15.30
N SER A 198 -13.25 15.72 15.21
CA SER A 198 -12.34 16.60 15.95
C SER A 198 -12.34 18.06 15.48
N SER A 199 -12.61 18.34 14.21
CA SER A 199 -12.65 19.72 13.68
C SER A 199 -13.80 20.57 14.25
N GLU A 200 -14.86 19.96 14.77
CA GLU A 200 -16.01 20.68 15.35
C GLU A 200 -15.96 20.80 16.88
N VAL A 201 -15.03 20.13 17.57
CA VAL A 201 -14.82 20.32 19.02
C VAL A 201 -14.08 21.64 19.31
N ASN A 202 -13.38 22.18 18.32
CA ASN A 202 -12.61 23.42 18.41
C ASN A 202 -13.27 24.60 17.67
N GLY A 203 -14.55 24.49 17.30
CA GLY A 203 -15.32 25.49 16.54
C GLY A 203 -16.46 26.10 17.34
#